data_AF-A0A8H4KF59-F1
#
_entry.id   AF-A0A8H4KF59-F1
#
_cell.length_a   1.000
_cell.length_b   1.000
_cell.length_c   1.000
_cell.angle_alpha   90.00
_cell.angle_beta   90.00
_cell.angle_gamma   90.00
#
_symmetry.space_group_name_H-M   'P 1'
#
loop_
_entity.id
_entity.type
_entity.pdbx_description
1 polymer ?
#
loop_
_entity_poly.entity_id
_entity_poly.type
_entity_poly.pdbx_seq_one_letter_code
_entity_poly.pdbx_strand_id
1 'polypeptide(L)'
;MPQCPTNKEALLAFIEKRIREEDKTELTVKVIVPHWENLRDLLFSSADRETAIQISANRFFRRYREEFDLEREWNEEWMMTKKNLEETAAYALDVLGSIAIELACEVPFDSQEHDTLARVLLAVQENATQTFNPEVRLLSPLNPHID
;
A
#
# COMPACT_ATOMS: atom_id res chain seq x y z
N MET A 1 7.26 -17.46 -28.64
CA MET A 1 6.57 -16.15 -28.62
C MET A 1 7.56 -15.16 -28.03
N PRO A 2 7.83 -13.99 -28.65
CA PRO A 2 8.74 -13.02 -28.06
C PRO A 2 8.06 -12.39 -26.85
N GLN A 3 8.71 -12.45 -25.70
CA GLN A 3 8.31 -11.73 -24.49
C GLN A 3 8.29 -10.23 -24.82
N CYS A 4 7.15 -9.57 -24.66
CA CYS A 4 7.12 -8.11 -24.65
C CYS A 4 7.79 -7.70 -23.34
N PRO A 5 9.00 -7.11 -23.35
CA PRO A 5 9.61 -6.69 -22.10
C PRO A 5 8.79 -5.50 -21.61
N THR A 6 8.18 -5.60 -20.43
CA THR A 6 7.79 -4.43 -19.65
C THR A 6 9.01 -3.52 -19.63
N ASN A 7 8.95 -2.33 -20.24
CA ASN A 7 10.07 -1.40 -20.20
C ASN A 7 10.18 -0.89 -18.76
N LYS A 8 10.92 -1.63 -17.93
CA LYS A 8 11.09 -1.35 -16.50
C LYS A 8 11.61 0.07 -16.25
N GLU A 9 12.42 0.60 -17.16
CA GLU A 9 12.89 2.00 -17.09
C GLU A 9 11.74 2.99 -17.32
N ALA A 10 10.87 2.72 -18.30
CA ALA A 10 9.69 3.55 -18.55
C ALA A 10 8.68 3.49 -17.39
N LEU A 11 8.44 2.30 -16.83
CA LEU A 11 7.56 2.12 -15.68
C LEU A 11 8.11 2.83 -14.43
N LEU A 12 9.43 2.73 -14.19
CA LEU A 12 10.07 3.47 -13.09
C LEU A 12 9.95 4.99 -13.32
N ALA A 13 10.23 5.46 -14.54
CA ALA A 13 10.11 6.88 -14.87
C ALA A 13 8.67 7.41 -14.69
N PHE A 14 7.67 6.59 -15.02
CA PHE A 14 6.27 6.87 -14.78
C PHE A 14 5.96 7.02 -13.29
N ILE A 15 6.35 6.03 -12.49
CA ILE A 15 6.18 6.05 -11.03
C ILE A 15 6.84 7.29 -10.41
N GLU A 16 8.10 7.55 -10.76
CA GLU A 16 8.86 8.68 -10.24
C GLU A 16 8.25 10.03 -10.67
N LYS A 17 7.62 10.08 -11.85
CA LYS A 17 6.85 11.26 -12.27
C LYS A 17 5.61 11.44 -11.40
N ARG A 18 4.84 10.38 -11.15
CA ARG A 18 3.65 10.44 -10.29
C ARG A 18 4.01 10.85 -8.86
N ILE A 19 5.07 10.29 -8.27
CA ILE A 19 5.58 10.70 -6.96
C ILE A 19 5.85 12.21 -6.91
N ARG A 20 6.60 12.76 -7.88
CA ARG A 20 6.87 14.20 -7.95
C ARG A 20 5.61 15.04 -8.16
N GLU A 21 4.61 14.52 -8.85
CA GLU A 21 3.35 15.22 -9.07
C GLU A 21 2.46 15.25 -7.83
N GLU A 22 2.53 14.22 -6.98
CA GLU A 22 1.86 14.14 -5.68
C GLU A 22 2.62 14.85 -4.56
N ASP A 23 3.94 15.04 -4.69
CA ASP A 23 4.81 15.78 -3.74
C ASP A 23 4.63 17.30 -3.83
N LYS A 24 3.39 17.77 -3.71
CA LYS A 24 3.01 19.19 -3.80
C LYS A 24 2.38 19.74 -2.53
N THR A 25 1.80 18.89 -1.69
CA THR A 25 1.16 19.31 -0.44
C THR A 25 1.57 18.37 0.69
N GLU A 26 1.61 18.89 1.92
CA GLU A 26 1.92 18.08 3.10
C GLU A 26 0.98 16.87 3.24
N LEU A 27 -0.30 17.03 2.91
CA LEU A 27 -1.30 15.97 2.95
C LEU A 27 -0.99 14.86 1.93
N THR A 28 -0.72 15.23 0.68
CA THR A 28 -0.45 14.25 -0.39
C THR A 28 0.89 13.54 -0.19
N VAL A 29 1.89 14.22 0.37
CA VAL A 29 3.18 13.63 0.76
C VAL A 29 3.02 12.63 1.90
N LYS A 30 2.18 12.94 2.89
CA LYS A 30 1.96 12.05 4.02
C LYS A 30 1.09 10.86 3.68
N VAL A 31 0.13 11.01 2.76
CA VAL A 31 -0.87 9.96 2.53
C VAL A 31 -0.70 9.24 1.20
N ILE A 32 -0.44 9.93 0.08
CA ILE A 32 -0.47 9.33 -1.26
C ILE A 32 0.89 8.83 -1.73
N VAL A 33 1.93 9.67 -1.63
CA VAL A 33 3.32 9.34 -2.01
C VAL A 33 3.81 7.99 -1.44
N PRO A 34 3.55 7.64 -0.17
CA PRO A 34 4.02 6.39 0.41
C PRO A 34 3.42 5.14 -0.24
N HIS A 35 2.20 5.22 -0.75
CA HIS A 35 1.58 4.11 -1.48
C HIS A 35 2.23 3.93 -2.86
N TRP A 36 2.59 5.03 -3.54
CA TRP A 36 3.40 4.96 -4.76
C TRP A 36 4.76 4.33 -4.50
N GLU A 37 5.46 4.75 -3.45
CA GLU A 37 6.76 4.18 -3.06
C GLU A 37 6.63 2.71 -2.67
N ASN A 38 5.58 2.32 -1.95
CA ASN A 38 5.34 0.93 -1.58
C ASN A 38 5.16 0.03 -2.81
N LEU A 39 4.36 0.45 -3.78
CA LEU A 39 4.12 -0.31 -5.01
C LEU A 39 5.32 -0.26 -5.97
N ARG A 40 6.09 0.82 -5.97
CA ARG A 40 7.41 0.88 -6.63
C ARG A 40 8.34 -0.18 -6.07
N ASP A 41 8.53 -0.18 -4.76
CA ASP A 41 9.47 -1.08 -4.10
C ASP A 41 9.03 -2.54 -4.26
N LEU A 42 7.72 -2.82 -4.30
CA LEU A 42 7.17 -4.13 -4.66
C LEU A 42 7.58 -4.56 -6.08
N LEU A 43 7.34 -3.72 -7.08
CA LEU A 43 7.57 -4.04 -8.50
C LEU A 43 9.06 -4.15 -8.86
N PHE A 44 9.91 -3.46 -8.11
CA PHE A 44 11.36 -3.41 -8.33
C PHE A 44 12.16 -4.14 -7.23
N SER A 45 11.48 -4.92 -6.39
CA SER A 45 12.12 -5.70 -5.34
C SER A 45 13.13 -6.71 -5.90
N SER A 46 14.25 -6.87 -5.19
CA SER A 46 15.22 -7.96 -5.44
C SER A 46 14.86 -9.25 -4.74
N ALA A 47 13.88 -9.23 -3.82
CA ALA A 47 13.35 -10.43 -3.17
C ALA A 47 12.55 -11.28 -4.15
N ASP A 48 12.29 -12.55 -3.79
CA ASP A 48 11.32 -13.33 -4.52
C ASP A 48 9.92 -12.70 -4.42
N ARG A 49 9.07 -12.99 -5.40
CA ARG A 49 7.77 -12.32 -5.57
C ARG A 49 6.87 -12.46 -4.34
N GLU A 50 6.82 -13.64 -3.73
CA GLU A 50 5.94 -13.86 -2.58
C GLU A 50 6.41 -13.04 -1.38
N THR A 51 7.72 -13.07 -1.10
CA THR A 51 8.33 -12.24 -0.07
C THR A 51 8.08 -10.75 -0.32
N ALA A 52 8.25 -10.27 -1.56
CA ALA A 52 8.00 -8.88 -1.92
C ALA A 52 6.54 -8.45 -1.68
N ILE A 53 5.57 -9.32 -2.02
CA ILE A 53 4.14 -9.11 -1.76
C ILE A 53 3.88 -8.97 -0.25
N GLN A 54 4.42 -9.89 0.55
CA GLN A 54 4.23 -9.87 2.00
C GLN A 54 4.87 -8.62 2.63
N ILE A 55 6.08 -8.23 2.20
CA ILE A 55 6.74 -7.00 2.64
C ILE A 55 5.87 -5.77 2.33
N SER A 56 5.33 -5.70 1.10
CA SER A 56 4.51 -4.57 0.66
C SER A 56 3.18 -4.48 1.43
N ALA A 57 2.50 -5.61 1.63
CA ALA A 57 1.28 -5.68 2.43
C ALA A 57 1.54 -5.30 3.90
N ASN A 58 2.61 -5.81 4.51
CA ASN A 58 2.99 -5.46 5.87
C ASN A 58 3.37 -3.98 6.01
N ARG A 59 4.05 -3.40 5.02
CA ARG A 59 4.36 -1.98 4.99
C ARG A 59 3.09 -1.12 4.94
N PHE A 60 2.11 -1.50 4.13
CA PHE A 60 0.80 -0.85 4.10
C PHE A 60 0.13 -0.85 5.48
N PHE A 61 0.03 -2.01 6.14
CA PHE A 61 -0.61 -2.09 7.46
C PHE A 61 0.14 -1.38 8.56
N ARG A 62 1.48 -1.46 8.57
CA ARG A 62 2.31 -0.74 9.53
C ARG A 62 2.10 0.77 9.39
N ARG A 63 2.11 1.30 8.17
CA ARG A 63 1.91 2.73 7.94
C ARG A 63 0.53 3.18 8.39
N TYR A 64 -0.51 2.45 8.03
CA TYR A 64 -1.86 2.74 8.51
C TYR A 64 -1.92 2.76 10.04
N ARG A 65 -1.21 1.86 10.73
CA ARG A 65 -1.15 1.87 12.21
C ARG A 65 -0.40 3.08 12.75
N GLU A 66 0.72 3.47 12.13
CA GLU A 66 1.50 4.64 12.53
C GLU A 66 0.68 5.94 12.34
N GLU A 67 0.00 6.09 11.20
CA GLU A 67 -0.92 7.22 10.96
C GLU A 67 -2.09 7.20 11.95
N PHE A 68 -2.64 6.02 12.21
CA PHE A 68 -3.70 5.84 13.21
C PHE A 68 -3.23 6.21 14.63
N ASP A 69 -2.04 5.77 15.04
CA ASP A 69 -1.50 6.06 16.37
C ASP A 69 -1.16 7.55 16.52
N LEU A 70 -0.61 8.18 15.48
CA LEU A 70 -0.37 9.63 15.43
C LEU A 70 -1.67 10.43 15.51
N GLU A 71 -2.68 10.04 14.74
CA GLU A 71 -4.01 10.65 14.84
C GLU A 71 -4.59 10.46 16.23
N ARG A 72 -4.48 9.27 16.84
CA ARG A 72 -4.97 9.01 18.21
C ARG A 72 -4.25 9.88 19.25
N GLU A 73 -2.93 10.00 19.18
CA GLU A 73 -2.14 10.82 20.13
C GLU A 73 -2.48 12.32 20.01
N TRP A 74 -2.71 12.82 18.79
CA TRP A 74 -3.20 14.20 18.59
C TRP A 74 -4.65 14.37 19.00
N ASN A 75 -5.45 13.31 18.93
CA ASN A 75 -6.89 13.28 19.18
C ASN A 75 -7.29 12.87 20.61
N GLU A 76 -6.37 12.78 21.57
CA GLU A 76 -6.78 12.80 22.99
C GLU A 76 -7.54 14.11 23.33
N GLU A 77 -7.41 15.14 22.48
CA GLU A 77 -8.23 16.36 22.49
C GLU A 77 -9.48 16.30 21.56
N TRP A 78 -9.58 15.34 20.63
CA TRP A 78 -10.64 15.20 19.62
C TRP A 78 -11.17 13.76 19.57
N MET A 79 -12.30 13.46 20.22
CA MET A 79 -12.88 12.11 20.32
C MET A 79 -12.89 11.31 18.99
N MET A 80 -11.89 10.45 18.78
CA MET A 80 -11.86 9.52 17.64
C MET A 80 -12.98 8.50 17.81
N THR A 81 -14.01 8.61 16.96
CA THR A 81 -15.13 7.67 16.96
C THR A 81 -14.78 6.43 16.13
N LYS A 82 -15.39 5.28 16.41
CA LYS A 82 -15.27 4.07 15.56
C LYS A 82 -15.49 4.37 14.08
N LYS A 83 -16.40 5.29 13.76
CA LYS A 83 -16.68 5.75 12.40
C LYS A 83 -15.49 6.42 11.74
N ASN A 84 -14.75 7.28 12.46
CA ASN A 84 -13.53 7.92 11.93
C ASN A 84 -12.47 6.86 11.58
N LEU A 85 -12.36 5.79 12.38
CA LEU A 85 -11.40 4.70 12.13
C LEU A 85 -11.70 3.92 10.85
N GLU A 86 -12.98 3.63 10.65
CA GLU A 86 -13.48 2.94 9.46
C GLU A 86 -13.31 3.82 8.22
N GLU A 87 -13.51 5.14 8.35
CA GLU A 87 -13.27 6.11 7.27
C GLU A 87 -11.78 6.22 6.90
N THR A 88 -10.86 6.29 7.87
CA THR A 88 -9.40 6.30 7.61
C THR A 88 -8.94 4.99 6.96
N ALA A 89 -9.45 3.84 7.43
CA ALA A 89 -9.12 2.54 6.83
C ALA A 89 -9.64 2.42 5.39
N ALA A 90 -10.88 2.86 5.15
CA ALA A 90 -11.48 2.86 3.82
C ALA A 90 -10.70 3.77 2.86
N TYR A 91 -10.28 4.95 3.33
CA TYR A 91 -9.48 5.88 2.53
C TYR A 91 -8.11 5.29 2.14
N ALA A 92 -7.39 4.70 3.09
CA ALA A 92 -6.09 4.08 2.81
C ALA A 92 -6.20 2.93 1.78
N LEU A 93 -7.26 2.11 1.88
CA LEU A 93 -7.54 1.03 0.91
C LEU A 93 -7.87 1.59 -0.47
N ASP A 94 -8.67 2.66 -0.54
CA ASP A 94 -9.05 3.30 -1.80
C ASP A 94 -7.83 3.90 -2.52
N VAL A 95 -6.92 4.55 -1.78
CA VAL A 95 -5.69 5.10 -2.34
C VAL A 95 -4.78 4.00 -2.88
N LEU A 96 -4.54 2.95 -2.09
CA LEU A 96 -3.71 1.82 -2.53
C LEU A 96 -4.30 1.15 -3.79
N GLY A 97 -5.61 0.90 -3.79
CA GLY A 97 -6.32 0.29 -4.90
C GLY A 97 -6.25 1.15 -6.16
N SER A 98 -6.48 2.45 -6.04
CA SER A 98 -6.42 3.40 -7.15
C SER A 98 -5.05 3.43 -7.80
N ILE A 99 -3.97 3.49 -7.00
CA ILE A 99 -2.60 3.49 -7.53
C ILE A 99 -2.25 2.14 -8.19
N ALA A 100 -2.66 1.02 -7.58
CA ALA A 100 -2.42 -0.30 -8.16
C ALA A 100 -3.13 -0.49 -9.51
N ILE A 101 -4.36 0.02 -9.65
CA ILE A 101 -5.10 0.01 -10.92
C ILE A 101 -4.42 0.92 -11.96
N GLU A 102 -3.96 2.10 -11.54
CA GLU A 102 -3.23 3.00 -12.43
C GLU A 102 -1.95 2.33 -12.97
N LEU A 103 -1.17 1.70 -12.10
CA LEU A 103 0.02 0.95 -12.48
C LEU A 103 -0.28 -0.27 -13.36
N ALA A 104 -1.39 -0.95 -13.10
CA ALA A 104 -1.81 -2.09 -13.92
C ALA A 104 -2.12 -1.69 -15.37
N CYS A 105 -2.56 -0.44 -15.60
CA CYS A 105 -2.76 0.10 -16.95
C CYS A 105 -1.44 0.38 -17.71
N GLU A 106 -0.33 0.52 -16.99
CA GLU A 106 0.99 0.85 -17.57
C GLU A 106 1.84 -0.39 -17.87
N VAL A 107 1.33 -1.59 -17.58
CA VAL A 107 2.02 -2.86 -17.84
C VAL A 107 1.17 -3.79 -18.70
N PRO A 108 1.77 -4.72 -19.46
CA PRO A 108 1.01 -5.73 -20.19
C PRO A 108 0.13 -6.56 -19.25
N PHE A 109 -1.11 -6.85 -19.66
CA PHE A 109 -2.06 -7.63 -18.85
C PHE A 109 -1.53 -9.04 -18.50
N ASP A 110 -0.72 -9.64 -19.37
CA ASP A 110 -0.10 -10.95 -19.18
C ASP A 110 1.27 -10.90 -18.49
N SER A 111 1.67 -9.74 -17.95
CA SER A 111 2.94 -9.55 -17.27
C SER A 111 2.94 -10.00 -15.81
N GLN A 112 4.13 -10.33 -15.29
CA GLN A 112 4.29 -10.64 -13.88
C GLN A 112 4.04 -9.42 -12.99
N GLU A 113 4.31 -8.22 -13.47
CA GLU A 113 4.03 -6.97 -12.78
C GLU A 113 2.52 -6.82 -12.53
N HIS A 114 1.69 -7.07 -13.56
CA HIS A 114 0.23 -7.04 -13.44
C HIS A 114 -0.28 -8.06 -12.39
N ASP A 115 0.21 -9.30 -12.46
CA ASP A 115 -0.11 -10.33 -11.47
C ASP A 115 0.32 -9.94 -10.05
N THR A 116 1.47 -9.28 -9.91
CA THR A 116 2.02 -8.87 -8.61
C THR A 116 1.18 -7.76 -7.98
N LEU A 117 0.71 -6.80 -8.78
CA LEU A 117 -0.23 -5.74 -8.33
C LEU A 117 -1.55 -6.34 -7.84
N ALA A 118 -2.12 -7.30 -8.57
CA ALA A 118 -3.33 -7.99 -8.12
C ALA A 118 -3.11 -8.78 -6.82
N ARG A 119 -1.99 -9.49 -6.71
CA ARG A 119 -1.68 -10.31 -5.53
C ARG A 119 -1.43 -9.50 -4.27
N VAL A 120 -0.82 -8.32 -4.35
CA VAL A 120 -0.66 -7.47 -3.16
C VAL A 120 -2.02 -6.96 -2.65
N LEU A 121 -2.96 -6.64 -3.55
CA LEU A 121 -4.31 -6.24 -3.15
C LEU A 121 -5.05 -7.40 -2.46
N LEU A 122 -4.90 -8.63 -2.96
CA LEU A 122 -5.45 -9.82 -2.31
C LEU A 122 -4.82 -10.05 -0.93
N ALA A 123 -3.50 -9.93 -0.80
CA ALA A 123 -2.81 -10.06 0.48
C ALA A 123 -3.26 -9.01 1.50
N VAL A 124 -3.52 -7.77 1.04
CA VAL A 124 -4.12 -6.73 1.89
C VAL A 124 -5.56 -7.10 2.24
N GLN A 125 -6.39 -7.56 1.30
CA GLN A 125 -7.76 -7.97 1.58
C GLN A 125 -7.84 -9.09 2.64
N GLU A 126 -7.02 -10.12 2.53
CA GLU A 126 -6.99 -11.27 3.44
C GLU A 126 -6.65 -10.86 4.89
N ASN A 127 -5.81 -9.84 5.04
CA ASN A 127 -5.33 -9.36 6.34
C ASN A 127 -6.09 -8.14 6.87
N ALA A 128 -6.97 -7.54 6.04
CA ALA A 128 -7.71 -6.32 6.36
C ALA A 128 -8.59 -6.49 7.59
N THR A 129 -9.35 -7.59 7.68
CA THR A 129 -10.26 -7.83 8.81
C THR A 129 -9.51 -7.98 10.14
N GLN A 130 -8.32 -8.58 10.14
CA GLN A 130 -7.52 -8.77 11.35
C GLN A 130 -6.89 -7.46 11.84
N THR A 131 -6.55 -6.55 10.91
CA THR A 131 -5.87 -5.29 11.25
C THR A 131 -6.85 -4.13 11.49
N PHE A 132 -7.96 -4.06 10.77
CA PHE A 132 -8.93 -2.98 10.86
C PHE A 132 -10.04 -3.21 11.89
N ASN A 133 -10.29 -4.45 12.32
CA ASN A 133 -11.25 -4.70 13.38
C ASN A 133 -10.62 -4.42 14.78
N PRO A 134 -11.01 -3.35 15.48
CA PRO A 134 -10.46 -3.01 16.79
C PRO A 134 -10.69 -4.10 17.86
N GLU A 135 -11.71 -4.94 17.72
CA GLU A 135 -11.99 -6.05 18.64
C GLU A 135 -10.99 -7.22 18.46
N VAL A 136 -10.41 -7.36 17.27
CA VAL A 136 -9.40 -8.39 16.95
C VAL A 136 -7.97 -7.91 17.26
N ARG A 137 -7.73 -6.59 17.24
CA ARG A 137 -6.42 -5.96 17.53
C ARG A 137 -5.82 -6.33 18.90
N LEU A 138 -6.64 -6.70 19.88
CA LEU A 138 -6.17 -7.10 21.22
C LEU A 138 -5.57 -8.52 21.26
N LEU A 139 -5.66 -9.29 20.17
CA LEU A 139 -5.35 -10.73 20.17
C LEU A 139 -4.29 -11.15 19.15
N SER A 140 -3.74 -10.26 18.32
CA SER A 140 -2.75 -10.65 17.31
C SER A 140 -1.65 -9.60 17.13
N PRO A 141 -0.41 -9.86 17.59
CA PRO A 141 0.73 -9.09 17.12
C PRO A 141 0.84 -9.27 15.60
N LEU A 142 1.25 -8.21 14.90
CA LEU A 142 1.73 -8.36 13.52
C LEU A 142 2.73 -9.51 13.49
N ASN A 143 2.64 -10.38 12.48
CA ASN A 143 3.51 -11.54 12.35
C ASN A 143 4.98 -11.07 12.44
N PRO A 144 5.70 -11.34 13.54
CA PRO A 144 6.97 -10.69 13.87
C PRO A 144 8.17 -11.28 13.09
N HIS A 145 7.91 -11.99 11.99
CA HIS A 145 8.89 -12.88 11.35
C HIS A 145 9.36 -12.43 9.97
N ILE A 146 9.12 -11.17 9.58
CA ILE A 146 9.67 -10.62 8.35
C ILE A 146 10.20 -9.21 8.65
N ASP A 147 11.47 -9.15 9.04
CA ASP A 147 12.34 -7.96 8.99
C ASP A 147 12.86 -7.77 7.56
#